data_AF-A0A2W6NCF8-F1
#
_entry.id   AF-A0A2W6NCF8-F1
#
_cell.length_a   1.000
_cell.length_b   1.000
_cell.length_c   1.000
_cell.angle_alpha   90.00
_cell.angle_beta   90.00
_cell.angle_gamma   90.00
#
_symmetry.space_group_name_H-M   'P 1'
#
loop_
_entity.id
_entity.type
_entity.pdbx_description
1 polymer ?
#
loop_
_entity_poly.entity_id
_entity_poly.type
_entity_poly.pdbx_seq_one_letter_code
_entity_poly.pdbx_strand_id
1 'polypeptide(L)'
;MHPEVDDFIEVTSEAHPQNGLIGRVVAASLNKVTVNLYGSEVILSESLIRVRAKLGTRAHALLNLKSMMWDMDSLDDIGLYVLMDIALWMRDYDWCKEIYQRMVKAG
;
A
#
# COMPACT_ATOMS: atom_id res chain seq x y z
N MET A 1 -12.31 -8.04 -0.52
CA MET A 1 -12.91 -6.94 -1.30
C MET A 1 -12.14 -6.87 -2.60
N HIS A 2 -12.81 -6.88 -3.75
CA HIS A 2 -12.12 -6.86 -5.04
C HIS A 2 -11.53 -5.45 -5.30
N PRO A 3 -10.27 -5.34 -5.71
CA PRO A 3 -9.64 -4.07 -6.08
C PRO A 3 -10.22 -3.52 -7.39
N GLU A 4 -10.47 -2.22 -7.42
CA GLU A 4 -10.98 -1.47 -8.57
C GLU A 4 -9.97 -0.40 -8.99
N VAL A 5 -10.13 0.14 -10.19
CA VAL A 5 -9.29 1.24 -10.68
C VAL A 5 -9.35 2.41 -9.69
N ASP A 6 -8.19 3.05 -9.48
CA ASP A 6 -7.94 4.12 -8.52
C ASP A 6 -7.96 3.73 -7.04
N ASP A 7 -8.22 2.47 -6.67
CA ASP A 7 -8.02 2.03 -5.30
C ASP A 7 -6.55 2.05 -4.89
N PHE A 8 -6.31 2.21 -3.59
CA PHE A 8 -5.00 1.96 -3.00
C PHE A 8 -4.94 0.54 -2.43
N ILE A 9 -3.90 -0.18 -2.82
CA ILE A 9 -3.62 -1.53 -2.34
C ILE A 9 -2.24 -1.59 -1.69
N GLU A 10 -2.03 -2.54 -0.80
CA GLU A 10 -0.72 -2.95 -0.29
C GLU A 10 -0.33 -4.30 -0.90
N VAL A 11 0.92 -4.48 -1.27
CA VAL A 11 1.49 -5.79 -1.62
C VAL A 11 1.78 -6.57 -0.34
N THR A 12 1.22 -7.77 -0.17
CA THR A 12 1.33 -8.56 1.07
C THR A 12 2.17 -9.82 0.95
N SER A 13 2.98 -9.94 -0.09
CA SER A 13 3.79 -11.13 -0.36
C SER A 13 5.22 -10.96 0.17
N GLU A 14 5.57 -11.68 1.25
CA GLU A 14 6.90 -11.59 1.88
C GLU A 14 8.07 -11.94 0.93
N ALA A 15 7.82 -12.72 -0.12
CA ALA A 15 8.83 -13.08 -1.13
C ALA A 15 8.94 -12.06 -2.28
N HIS A 16 8.10 -11.03 -2.30
CA HIS A 16 8.06 -10.04 -3.38
C HIS A 16 8.91 -8.82 -3.04
N PRO A 17 9.71 -8.26 -3.96
CA PRO A 17 10.57 -7.10 -3.69
C PRO A 17 9.79 -5.88 -3.17
N GLN A 18 8.58 -5.70 -3.67
CA GLN A 18 7.67 -4.61 -3.27
C GLN A 18 6.79 -4.94 -2.05
N ASN A 19 7.10 -5.96 -1.26
CA ASN A 19 6.31 -6.31 -0.07
C ASN A 19 6.11 -5.10 0.86
N GLY A 20 4.88 -4.90 1.30
CA GLY A 20 4.47 -3.80 2.16
C GLY A 20 4.33 -2.45 1.46
N LEU A 21 4.74 -2.32 0.19
CA LEU A 21 4.51 -1.09 -0.56
C LEU A 21 3.02 -0.90 -0.87
N ILE A 22 2.58 0.34 -0.76
CA ILE A 22 1.26 0.78 -1.22
C ILE A 22 1.37 1.36 -2.62
N GLY A 23 0.41 1.04 -3.48
CA GLY A 23 0.29 1.65 -4.80
C GLY A 23 -1.15 1.85 -5.21
N ARG A 24 -1.34 2.63 -6.28
CA ARG A 24 -2.66 2.91 -6.87
C ARG A 24 -2.94 1.95 -8.01
N VAL A 25 -4.12 1.35 -8.02
CA VAL A 25 -4.57 0.49 -9.11
C VAL A 25 -4.78 1.31 -10.38
N VAL A 26 -4.11 0.94 -11.46
CA VAL A 26 -4.27 1.58 -12.79
C VAL A 26 -5.14 0.74 -13.73
N ALA A 27 -5.15 -0.58 -13.53
CA ALA A 27 -6.02 -1.50 -14.25
C ALA A 27 -6.37 -2.72 -13.39
N ALA A 28 -7.62 -3.17 -13.45
CA ALA A 28 -8.08 -4.36 -12.78
C ALA A 28 -8.65 -5.35 -13.82
N SER A 29 -8.30 -6.62 -13.68
CA SER A 29 -8.73 -7.71 -14.55
C SER A 29 -8.96 -8.97 -13.72
N LEU A 30 -9.53 -10.02 -14.31
CA LEU A 30 -9.80 -11.26 -13.59
C LEU A 30 -8.49 -11.85 -13.02
N ASN A 31 -8.40 -11.93 -11.69
CA ASN A 31 -7.26 -12.44 -10.91
C ASN A 31 -5.95 -11.63 -11.00
N LYS A 32 -5.91 -10.50 -11.72
CA LYS A 32 -4.71 -9.68 -11.87
C LYS A 32 -5.02 -8.20 -11.77
N VAL A 33 -4.11 -7.48 -11.14
CA VAL A 33 -4.21 -6.04 -10.92
C VAL A 33 -2.90 -5.40 -11.34
N THR A 34 -2.98 -4.34 -12.13
CA THR A 34 -1.83 -3.50 -12.46
C THR A 34 -1.85 -2.33 -11.51
N VAL A 35 -0.74 -2.11 -10.82
CA VAL A 35 -0.61 -1.14 -9.74
C VAL A 35 0.58 -0.25 -10.05
N ASN A 36 0.37 1.06 -9.96
CA ASN A 36 1.45 2.04 -9.97
C ASN A 36 2.01 2.14 -8.54
N LEU A 37 3.22 1.63 -8.36
CA LEU A 37 4.03 1.72 -7.16
C LEU A 37 5.08 2.80 -7.43
N TYR A 38 4.80 4.04 -6.99
CA TYR A 38 5.72 5.18 -7.05
C TYR A 38 6.36 5.43 -8.43
N GLY A 39 5.53 5.44 -9.48
CA GLY A 39 5.99 5.68 -10.85
C GLY A 39 6.33 4.43 -11.64
N SER A 40 6.42 3.26 -10.98
CA SER A 40 6.62 1.96 -11.63
C SER A 40 5.34 1.15 -11.68
N GLU A 41 4.94 0.69 -12.87
CA GLU A 41 3.79 -0.20 -13.03
C GLU A 41 4.19 -1.66 -12.79
N VAL A 42 3.48 -2.32 -11.88
CA VAL A 42 3.70 -3.72 -11.53
C VAL A 42 2.40 -4.50 -11.65
N ILE A 43 2.46 -5.66 -12.28
CA ILE A 43 1.32 -6.58 -12.42
C ILE A 43 1.38 -7.58 -11.28
N LEU A 44 0.33 -7.61 -10.46
CA LEU A 44 0.22 -8.46 -9.28
C LEU A 44 -0.99 -9.38 -9.39
N SER A 45 -0.86 -10.57 -8.80
CA SER A 45 -2.02 -11.44 -8.55
C SER A 45 -2.89 -10.83 -7.45
N GLU A 46 -4.21 -10.95 -7.58
CA GLU A 46 -5.15 -10.47 -6.55
C GLU A 46 -4.91 -11.13 -5.17
N SER A 47 -4.37 -12.35 -5.15
CA SER A 47 -4.00 -13.05 -3.91
C SER A 47 -2.83 -12.43 -3.15
N LEU A 48 -2.04 -11.56 -3.80
CA LEU A 48 -0.83 -10.94 -3.24
C LEU A 48 -1.05 -9.51 -2.77
N ILE A 49 -2.31 -9.05 -2.77
CA ILE A 49 -2.64 -7.67 -2.46
C ILE A 49 -3.75 -7.57 -1.42
N ARG A 50 -3.74 -6.47 -0.67
CA ARG A 50 -4.78 -6.09 0.29
C ARG A 50 -5.26 -4.68 -0.06
N VAL A 51 -6.56 -4.53 -0.31
CA VAL A 51 -7.16 -3.19 -0.50
C VAL A 51 -7.04 -2.41 0.81
N ARG A 52 -6.35 -1.27 0.77
CA ARG A 52 -6.16 -0.37 1.92
C ARG A 52 -7.12 0.81 1.87
N ALA A 53 -7.46 1.32 0.68
CA ALA A 53 -8.47 2.35 0.56
C ALA A 53 -9.22 2.28 -0.77
N LYS A 54 -10.55 2.38 -0.68
CA LYS A 54 -11.43 2.49 -1.84
C LYS A 54 -11.54 3.92 -2.34
N LEU A 55 -11.65 4.10 -3.65
CA LEU A 55 -11.96 5.41 -4.24
C LEU A 55 -13.17 6.06 -3.55
N GLY A 56 -13.07 7.36 -3.25
CA GLY A 56 -14.12 8.13 -2.59
C GLY A 56 -14.15 8.01 -1.05
N THR A 57 -13.30 7.17 -0.45
CA THR A 57 -13.15 7.12 1.01
C THR A 57 -12.23 8.21 1.53
N ARG A 58 -12.37 8.57 2.81
CA ARG A 58 -11.43 9.47 3.49
C ARG A 58 -9.99 8.94 3.45
N ALA A 59 -9.82 7.63 3.59
CA ALA A 59 -8.53 6.95 3.53
C ALA A 59 -7.86 7.16 2.16
N HIS A 60 -8.64 7.10 1.08
CA HIS A 60 -8.14 7.34 -0.27
C HIS A 60 -7.63 8.77 -0.44
N ALA A 61 -8.38 9.77 0.03
CA ALA A 61 -7.94 11.17 -0.02
C ALA A 61 -6.62 11.40 0.73
N LEU A 62 -6.44 10.77 1.90
CA LEU A 62 -5.21 10.85 2.69
C LEU A 62 -4.03 10.18 2.00
N LEU A 63 -4.23 8.96 1.48
CA LEU A 63 -3.21 8.22 0.73
C LEU A 63 -2.80 8.95 -0.55
N ASN A 64 -3.76 9.58 -1.24
CA ASN A 64 -3.46 10.34 -2.44
C ASN A 64 -2.60 11.57 -2.15
N LEU A 65 -2.86 12.28 -1.03
CA LEU A 65 -2.05 13.42 -0.60
C LEU A 65 -0.61 13.02 -0.21
N LYS A 66 -0.45 11.85 0.41
CA LYS A 66 0.84 11.41 0.95
C LYS A 66 1.67 10.63 -0.07
N SER A 67 1.05 9.83 -0.93
CA SER A 67 1.75 8.98 -1.92
C SER A 67 2.44 9.77 -3.02
N MET A 68 1.95 10.96 -3.38
CA MET A 68 2.61 11.86 -4.35
C MET A 68 3.97 12.40 -3.87
N MET A 69 4.30 12.23 -2.59
CA MET A 69 5.56 12.73 -2.01
C MET A 69 6.64 11.66 -1.90
N TRP A 70 6.35 10.41 -2.29
CA TRP A 70 7.27 9.30 -2.07
C TRP A 70 7.87 8.84 -3.40
N ASP A 71 9.19 8.71 -3.40
CA ASP A 71 9.95 8.07 -4.47
C ASP A 71 10.64 6.86 -3.82
N MET A 72 10.02 5.69 -3.93
CA MET A 72 10.44 4.49 -3.19
C MET A 72 10.42 3.24 -4.07
N ASP A 73 11.60 2.64 -4.25
CA ASP A 73 11.77 1.32 -4.86
C ASP A 73 11.61 0.16 -3.85
N SER A 74 11.72 0.45 -2.55
CA SER A 74 11.60 -0.51 -1.45
C SER A 74 11.09 0.17 -0.18
N LEU A 75 10.49 -0.59 0.73
CA LEU A 75 9.99 -0.06 2.00
C LEU A 75 11.14 0.08 3.01
N ASP A 76 11.72 1.28 3.11
CA ASP A 76 12.72 1.63 4.11
C ASP A 76 12.08 2.13 5.42
N ASP A 77 12.90 2.50 6.41
CA ASP A 77 12.42 3.00 7.70
C ASP A 77 11.51 4.22 7.55
N ILE A 78 11.84 5.13 6.61
CA ILE A 78 11.04 6.32 6.32
C ILE A 78 9.67 5.89 5.81
N GLY A 79 9.62 5.00 4.81
CA GLY A 79 8.39 4.43 4.29
C GLY A 79 7.52 3.80 5.40
N LEU A 80 8.13 3.04 6.31
CA LEU A 80 7.43 2.46 7.47
C LEU A 80 6.85 3.54 8.40
N TYR A 81 7.58 4.60 8.72
CA TYR A 81 7.07 5.70 9.54
C TYR A 81 5.89 6.41 8.86
N VAL A 82 5.93 6.63 7.54
CA VAL A 82 4.82 7.30 6.86
C VAL A 82 3.58 6.39 6.79
N LEU A 83 3.76 5.09 6.54
CA LEU A 83 2.65 4.13 6.64
C LEU A 83 2.03 4.14 8.03
N MET A 84 2.84 4.26 9.09
CA MET A 84 2.37 4.34 10.47
C MET A 84 1.58 5.62 10.72
N ASP A 85 2.05 6.79 10.24
CA ASP A 85 1.32 8.05 10.30
C ASP A 85 -0.05 7.93 9.61
N ILE A 86 -0.10 7.34 8.41
CA ILE A 86 -1.36 7.12 7.70
C ILE A 86 -2.29 6.18 8.47
N ALA A 87 -1.79 5.06 9.00
CA ALA A 87 -2.57 4.13 9.79
C ALA A 87 -3.17 4.81 11.04
N LEU A 88 -2.38 5.62 11.74
CA LEU A 88 -2.85 6.41 12.89
C LEU A 88 -3.90 7.44 12.50
N TRP A 89 -3.72 8.15 11.38
CA TRP A 89 -4.71 9.11 10.86
C TRP A 89 -6.02 8.44 10.46
N MET A 90 -5.93 7.22 9.93
CA MET A 90 -7.08 6.36 9.62
C MET A 90 -7.71 5.74 10.86
N ARG A 91 -7.06 5.83 12.03
CA ARG A 91 -7.40 5.12 13.28
C ARG A 91 -7.43 3.59 13.10
N ASP A 92 -6.61 3.09 12.18
CA ASP A 92 -6.41 1.66 11.95
C ASP A 92 -5.27 1.17 12.85
N TYR A 93 -5.59 0.93 14.12
CA TYR A 93 -4.60 0.54 15.13
C TYR A 93 -4.02 -0.86 14.91
N ASP A 94 -4.78 -1.76 14.28
CA ASP A 94 -4.29 -3.09 13.92
C ASP A 94 -3.22 -2.98 12.84
N TRP A 95 -3.45 -2.16 11.82
CA TRP A 95 -2.44 -1.89 10.81
C TRP A 95 -1.23 -1.14 11.38
N CYS A 96 -1.44 -0.16 12.27
CA CYS A 96 -0.34 0.51 12.97
C CYS A 96 0.53 -0.50 13.75
N LYS A 97 -0.08 -1.50 14.39
CA LYS A 97 0.61 -2.58 15.09
C LYS A 97 1.36 -3.50 14.13
N GLU A 98 0.77 -3.86 12.98
CA GLU A 98 1.45 -4.62 11.92
C GLU A 98 2.72 -3.87 11.45
N ILE A 99 2.62 -2.57 11.19
CA ILE A 99 3.76 -1.73 10.75
C ILE A 99 4.84 -1.67 11.83
N TYR A 100 4.46 -1.42 13.08
CA TYR A 100 5.41 -1.40 14.20
C TYR A 100 6.16 -2.73 14.34
N GLN A 101 5.46 -3.87 14.19
CA GLN A 101 6.11 -5.18 14.21
C GLN A 101 7.12 -5.38 13.07
N ARG A 102 6.86 -4.79 11.89
CA ARG A 102 7.82 -4.81 10.77
C ARG A 102 9.05 -3.97 11.09
N MET A 103 8.87 -2.78 11.66
CA MET A 103 9.98 -1.90 12.08
C MET A 103 10.89 -2.60 13.10
N VAL A 104 10.30 -3.27 14.11
CA VAL A 104 11.06 -4.00 15.13
C VAL A 104 11.82 -5.21 14.56
N LYS A 105 11.37 -5.79 13.43
CA LYS A 105 12.07 -6.89 12.76
C LYS A 105 13.17 -6.41 11.81
N ALA A 106 13.10 -5.17 11.35
CA ALA A 106 14.05 -4.59 10.41
C ALA A 106 15.29 -3.99 11.11
N GLY A 107 15.13 -3.53 12.36
CA GLY A 107 16.22 -3.08 13.25
C GLY A 107 16.86 -4.20 14.05
#